data_AF-A0A954RTJ5-F1
#
_entry.id   AF-A0A954RTJ5-F1
#
_cell.length_a   1.000
_cell.length_b   1.000
_cell.length_c   1.000
_cell.angle_alpha   90.00
_cell.angle_beta   90.00
_cell.angle_gamma   90.00
#
_symmetry.space_group_name_H-M   'P 1'
#
loop_
_entity.id
_entity.type
_entity.pdbx_description
1 polymer ?
#
loop_
_entity_poly.entity_id
_entity_poly.type
_entity_poly.pdbx_seq_one_letter_code
_entity_poly.pdbx_strand_id
1 'polypeptide(L)'
;TPIPPGKHHIRVVTDIEGPGRAGVAKLNVDGAEVARAELQRTVPAAFTATESFDVGIDLGSPVSTNYDERRPFEFDGRILGVKVKLK
;
A
#
# COMPACT_ATOMS: atom_id res chain seq x y z
N THR A 1 -1.40 -19.50 -3.51
CA THR A 1 -0.32 -20.32 -2.94
C THR A 1 0.68 -19.42 -2.25
N PRO A 2 1.23 -19.80 -1.08
CA PRO A 2 2.27 -19.03 -0.42
C PRO A 2 3.47 -18.80 -1.36
N ILE A 3 4.06 -17.62 -1.31
CA ILE A 3 5.33 -17.34 -2.00
C ILE A 3 6.48 -17.99 -1.21
N PRO A 4 7.50 -18.54 -1.88
CA PRO A 4 8.66 -19.12 -1.20
C PRO A 4 9.38 -18.12 -0.27
N PRO A 5 10.17 -18.58 0.70
CA PRO A 5 11.05 -17.69 1.46
C PRO A 5 12.13 -17.07 0.57
N GLY A 6 12.46 -15.80 0.81
CA GLY A 6 13.54 -15.12 0.10
C GLY A 6 13.20 -13.69 -0.29
N LYS A 7 14.05 -13.08 -1.11
CA LYS A 7 13.80 -11.75 -1.68
C LYS A 7 12.87 -11.88 -2.86
N HIS A 8 11.75 -11.16 -2.81
CA HIS A 8 10.80 -11.06 -3.90
C HIS A 8 10.58 -9.60 -4.28
N HIS A 9 10.26 -9.36 -5.53
CA HIS A 9 9.91 -8.03 -6.02
C HIS A 9 8.40 -7.93 -6.21
N ILE A 10 7.75 -7.17 -5.33
CA ILE A 10 6.32 -6.90 -5.38
C ILE A 10 6.12 -5.52 -6.02
N ARG A 11 5.27 -5.45 -7.05
CA ARG A 11 4.97 -4.20 -7.75
C ARG A 11 3.47 -4.02 -7.91
N VAL A 12 2.95 -2.92 -7.35
CA VAL A 12 1.61 -2.42 -7.67
C VAL A 12 1.72 -1.45 -8.85
N VAL A 13 0.95 -1.70 -9.91
CA VAL A 13 0.86 -0.82 -11.08
C VAL A 13 -0.56 -0.34 -11.19
N THR A 14 -0.74 0.98 -11.25
CA THR A 14 -2.04 1.61 -11.49
C THR A 14 -2.05 2.28 -12.85
N ASP A 15 -3.07 1.98 -13.65
CA ASP A 15 -3.38 2.66 -14.90
C ASP A 15 -4.69 3.43 -14.71
N ILE A 16 -4.57 4.76 -14.59
CA ILE A 16 -5.68 5.66 -14.23
C ILE A 16 -5.56 6.90 -15.13
N GLU A 17 -6.57 7.15 -15.94
CA GLU A 17 -6.56 8.24 -16.94
C GLU A 17 -6.62 9.64 -16.32
N GLY A 18 -7.12 9.75 -15.09
CA GLY A 18 -7.16 11.02 -14.37
C GLY A 18 -7.93 10.98 -13.05
N PRO A 19 -7.97 12.12 -12.33
CA PRO A 19 -8.73 12.30 -11.11
C PRO A 19 -10.16 11.76 -11.16
N GLY A 20 -10.50 10.85 -10.24
CA GLY A 20 -11.87 10.33 -10.11
C GLY A 20 -12.28 9.34 -11.20
N ARG A 21 -11.42 9.07 -12.19
CA ARG A 21 -11.71 8.18 -13.31
C ARG A 21 -11.60 6.72 -12.88
N ALA A 22 -12.26 5.86 -13.66
CA ALA A 22 -12.02 4.43 -13.62
C ALA A 22 -10.56 4.10 -13.96
N GLY A 23 -10.12 2.91 -13.59
CA GLY A 23 -8.76 2.47 -13.87
C GLY A 23 -8.54 1.01 -13.49
N VAL A 24 -7.30 0.56 -13.61
CA VAL A 24 -6.91 -0.81 -13.27
C VAL A 24 -5.75 -0.78 -12.30
N ALA A 25 -5.85 -1.57 -11.22
CA ALA A 25 -4.73 -1.87 -10.35
C ALA A 25 -4.27 -3.32 -10.56
N LYS A 26 -2.96 -3.52 -10.76
CA LYS A 26 -2.33 -4.82 -10.95
C LYS A 26 -1.29 -5.06 -9.86
N LEU A 27 -1.34 -6.24 -9.24
CA LEU A 27 -0.32 -6.73 -8.33
C LEU A 27 0.57 -7.72 -9.08
N ASN A 28 1.87 -7.42 -9.13
CA ASN A 28 2.86 -8.30 -9.71
C ASN A 28 3.81 -8.81 -8.64
N VAL A 29 4.17 -10.09 -8.72
CA VAL A 29 5.20 -10.73 -7.91
C VAL A 29 6.24 -11.30 -8.88
N ASP A 30 7.49 -10.86 -8.74
CA ASP A 30 8.62 -11.26 -9.59
C ASP A 30 8.34 -11.08 -11.09
N GLY A 31 7.57 -10.04 -11.43
CA GLY A 31 7.19 -9.71 -12.80
C GLY A 31 5.95 -10.42 -13.33
N ALA A 32 5.40 -11.40 -12.62
CA ALA A 32 4.15 -12.06 -12.98
C ALA A 32 2.94 -11.36 -12.34
N GLU A 33 1.89 -11.08 -13.13
CA GLU A 33 0.62 -10.57 -12.61
C GLU A 33 -0.06 -11.67 -11.79
N VAL A 34 -0.27 -11.42 -10.50
CA VAL A 34 -0.91 -12.38 -9.57
C VAL A 34 -2.29 -11.94 -9.11
N ALA A 35 -2.62 -10.65 -9.26
CA ALA A 35 -3.97 -10.13 -9.03
C ALA A 35 -4.23 -8.88 -9.86
N ARG A 36 -5.51 -8.67 -10.18
CA ARG A 36 -6.01 -7.53 -10.93
C ARG A 36 -7.34 -7.05 -10.33
N ALA A 37 -7.50 -5.74 -10.24
CA ALA A 37 -8.74 -5.10 -9.81
C ALA A 37 -9.16 -4.03 -10.81
N GLU A 38 -10.40 -4.11 -11.27
CA GLU A 38 -11.07 -3.07 -12.05
C GLU A 38 -11.67 -2.04 -11.09
N LEU A 39 -11.23 -0.79 -11.20
CA LEU A 39 -11.67 0.31 -10.35
C LEU A 39 -12.76 1.09 -11.08
N GLN A 40 -13.97 1.13 -10.53
CA GLN A 40 -15.07 1.91 -11.11
C GLN A 40 -14.83 3.42 -11.01
N ARG A 41 -14.13 3.87 -9.97
CA ARG A 41 -13.69 5.25 -9.76
C ARG A 41 -12.50 5.29 -8.82
N THR A 42 -11.73 6.36 -8.88
CA THR A 42 -10.59 6.63 -7.99
C THR A 42 -10.89 7.81 -7.06
N VAL A 43 -10.05 8.03 -6.05
CA VAL A 43 -10.13 9.25 -5.23
C VAL A 43 -9.60 10.42 -6.07
N PRO A 44 -10.38 11.50 -6.28
CA PRO A 44 -10.03 12.54 -7.25
C PRO A 44 -8.94 13.51 -6.79
N ALA A 45 -8.63 13.58 -5.50
CA ALA A 45 -7.68 14.55 -4.98
C ALA A 45 -6.83 13.94 -3.86
N ALA A 46 -7.12 14.30 -2.61
CA ALA A 46 -6.40 13.82 -1.45
C ALA A 46 -7.19 12.74 -0.71
N PHE A 47 -6.46 11.83 -0.07
CA PHE A 47 -6.96 11.09 1.08
C PHE A 47 -7.01 12.02 2.31
N THR A 48 -7.45 11.54 3.47
CA THR A 48 -7.66 12.37 4.67
C THR A 48 -6.42 13.18 5.03
N ALA A 49 -6.60 14.47 5.37
CA ALA A 49 -5.49 15.37 5.72
C ALA A 49 -4.79 15.04 7.06
N THR A 50 -5.34 14.09 7.82
CA THR A 50 -4.83 13.68 9.13
C THR A 50 -3.87 12.50 9.09
N GLU A 51 -3.72 11.83 7.95
CA GLU A 51 -2.84 10.68 7.79
C GLU A 51 -1.48 11.08 7.20
N SER A 52 -0.41 10.58 7.81
CA SER A 52 0.97 10.76 7.36
C SER A 52 1.42 9.60 6.45
N PHE A 53 2.62 9.74 5.86
CA PHE A 53 3.30 8.65 5.15
C PHE A 53 4.28 7.96 6.11
N ASP A 54 3.79 6.97 6.85
CA ASP A 54 4.60 6.23 7.80
C ASP A 54 5.25 5.01 7.15
N VAL A 55 6.46 4.65 7.60
CA VAL A 55 7.20 3.48 7.11
C VAL A 55 7.72 2.67 8.27
N GLY A 56 7.18 1.46 8.43
CA GLY A 56 7.58 0.51 9.48
C GLY A 56 6.87 0.68 10.82
N ILE A 57 5.93 1.63 10.92
CA ILE A 57 5.14 1.92 12.12
C ILE A 57 3.83 2.57 11.66
N ASP A 58 2.77 2.51 12.47
CA ASP A 58 1.53 3.25 12.25
C ASP A 58 1.29 4.16 13.46
N LEU A 59 1.43 5.47 13.25
CA LEU A 59 1.23 6.47 14.29
C LEU A 59 -0.23 6.96 14.37
N GLY A 60 -1.10 6.45 13.49
CA GLY A 60 -2.52 6.75 13.45
C GLY A 60 -3.30 6.18 14.63
N SER A 61 -4.55 6.63 14.77
CA SER A 61 -5.48 6.03 15.73
C SER A 61 -6.05 4.73 15.17
N PRO A 62 -6.20 3.68 15.99
CA PRO A 62 -6.79 2.44 15.51
C PRO A 62 -8.25 2.64 15.09
N VAL A 63 -8.66 1.93 14.03
CA VAL A 63 -10.07 1.93 13.57
C VAL A 63 -11.03 1.36 14.64
N SER A 64 -10.53 0.58 15.62
CA SER A 64 -11.32 0.04 16.72
C SER A 64 -10.51 -0.03 18.02
N THR A 65 -11.20 0.22 19.15
CA THR A 65 -10.63 0.09 20.50
C THR A 65 -10.27 -1.35 20.87
N ASN A 66 -10.81 -2.35 20.16
CA ASN A 66 -10.54 -3.78 20.41
C ASN A 66 -9.06 -4.17 20.28
N TYR A 67 -8.24 -3.32 19.67
CA TYR A 67 -6.81 -3.56 19.49
C TYR A 67 -5.96 -2.33 19.82
N ASP A 68 -6.48 -1.39 20.61
CA ASP A 68 -5.76 -0.16 20.96
C ASP A 68 -4.43 -0.44 21.66
N GLU A 69 -4.37 -1.46 22.53
CA GLU A 69 -3.16 -1.85 23.26
C GLU A 69 -2.01 -2.35 22.37
N ARG A 70 -2.27 -2.67 21.10
CA ARG A 70 -1.28 -3.18 20.14
C ARG A 70 -0.55 -2.08 19.37
N ARG A 71 -1.02 -0.84 19.47
CA ARG A 71 -0.39 0.31 18.79
C ARG A 71 1.01 0.57 19.36
N PRO A 72 1.97 1.06 18.55
CA PRO A 72 1.82 1.63 17.20
C PRO A 72 2.11 0.64 16.06
N PHE A 73 1.90 -0.67 16.28
CA PHE A 73 2.08 -1.71 15.24
C PHE A 73 3.47 -1.66 14.57
N GLU A 74 4.52 -1.56 15.37
CA GLU A 74 5.88 -1.53 14.87
C GLU A 74 6.20 -2.79 14.06
N PHE A 75 6.83 -2.59 12.90
CA PHE A 75 7.37 -3.67 12.10
C PHE A 75 8.55 -4.29 12.83
N ASP A 76 8.48 -5.60 13.07
CA ASP A 76 9.49 -6.38 13.80
C ASP A 76 10.68 -6.85 12.94
N GLY A 77 10.72 -6.43 11.68
CA GLY A 77 11.78 -6.76 10.72
C GLY A 77 12.78 -5.62 10.49
N ARG A 78 13.48 -5.68 9.34
CA ARG A 78 14.46 -4.65 8.94
C ARG A 78 14.09 -4.01 7.60
N ILE A 79 14.00 -2.68 7.60
CA ILE A 79 13.83 -1.89 6.39
C ILE A 79 15.22 -1.49 5.88
N LEU A 80 15.59 -1.95 4.68
CA LEU A 80 16.91 -1.67 4.10
C LEU A 80 17.02 -0.27 3.52
N GLY A 81 15.91 0.34 3.11
CA GLY A 81 15.86 1.69 2.59
C GLY A 81 14.50 2.03 1.99
N VAL A 82 14.18 3.33 1.97
CA VAL A 82 12.98 3.89 1.37
C VAL A 82 13.42 4.90 0.33
N LYS A 83 12.87 4.80 -0.88
CA LYS A 83 13.14 5.75 -1.95
C LYS A 83 11.82 6.28 -2.50
N VAL A 84 11.57 7.57 -2.27
CA VAL A 84 10.44 8.28 -2.86
C VAL A 84 10.95 9.08 -4.06
N LYS A 85 10.27 8.94 -5.19
CA LYS A 85 10.50 9.75 -6.39
C LYS A 85 9.19 10.39 -6.79
N LEU A 86 9.15 11.72 -6.74
CA LEU A 86 8.04 12.49 -7.27
C LEU A 86 8.22 12.64 -8.79
N LYS A 87 7.09 12.72 -9.52
CA LYS A 87 7.07 12.99 -10.96
C LYS A 87 7.00 14.48 -11.22
#